data_AF-A0A314YYK5-F1
#
_entry.id   AF-A0A314YYK5-F1
#
_cell.length_a   1.000
_cell.length_b   1.000
_cell.length_c   1.000
_cell.angle_alpha   90.00
_cell.angle_beta   90.00
_cell.angle_gamma   90.00
#
_symmetry.space_group_name_H-M   'P 1'
#
loop_
_entity.id
_entity.type
_entity.pdbx_description
1 polymer ?
#
loop_
_entity_poly.entity_id
_entity_poly.type
_entity_poly.pdbx_seq_one_letter_code
_entity_poly.pdbx_strand_id
1 'polypeptide(L)'
;MAGIFSFMFIGIYVSLFFIKTSTAADAITQSQSLRDGNSLISKHGSFELGFFSQPAPDSKNSFLGIWYKSSVSLVTNVTWVANQQNPINGSSGILMINSTGSVVLLSQDQTVAWSINLSRQPRNPILQLLDSGNLVLREAKDGNSENYLWQSFDSHSDKLFQGMKIEWNVKTRACRSLLPSRVGDFCDSNGFCGPNGICTITKSPVCSCFKGFEPKALEKWNFGEYTKVVCVLNL
;
A
#
# COMPACT_ATOMS: atom_id res chain seq x y z
N MET A 1 37.76 -39.95 11.16
CA MET A 1 37.48 -38.65 10.51
C MET A 1 36.28 -38.67 9.54
N ALA A 2 35.62 -39.81 9.28
CA ALA A 2 34.45 -39.89 8.39
C ALA A 2 33.09 -39.60 9.08
N GLY A 3 32.97 -39.79 10.40
CA GLY A 3 31.71 -39.60 11.13
C GLY A 3 31.30 -38.13 11.32
N ILE A 4 32.27 -37.22 11.44
CA ILE A 4 32.02 -35.79 11.72
C ILE A 4 31.36 -35.10 10.51
N PHE A 5 31.75 -35.47 9.29
CA PHE A 5 31.13 -34.94 8.08
C PHE A 5 29.66 -35.37 7.93
N SER A 6 29.31 -36.59 8.35
CA SER A 6 27.94 -37.11 8.26
C SER A 6 26.94 -36.33 9.16
N PHE A 7 27.35 -35.96 10.37
CA PHE A 7 26.51 -35.16 11.28
C PHE A 7 26.30 -33.73 10.78
N MET A 8 27.27 -33.13 10.07
CA MET A 8 27.11 -31.82 9.47
C MET A 8 26.08 -31.81 8.34
N PHE A 9 26.02 -32.85 7.50
CA PHE A 9 25.03 -32.95 6.43
C PHE A 9 23.60 -33.14 6.96
N ILE A 10 23.43 -33.90 8.06
CA ILE A 10 22.13 -34.08 8.71
C ILE A 10 21.64 -32.77 9.35
N GLY A 11 22.54 -32.02 10.00
CA GLY A 11 22.21 -30.71 10.59
C GLY A 11 21.78 -29.67 9.55
N ILE A 12 22.40 -29.67 8.36
CA ILE A 12 22.01 -28.81 7.23
C ILE A 12 20.62 -29.18 6.70
N TYR A 13 20.32 -30.48 6.55
CA TYR A 13 18.99 -30.93 6.11
C TYR A 13 17.87 -30.61 7.11
N VAL A 14 18.16 -30.69 8.42
CA VAL A 14 17.21 -30.31 9.49
C VAL A 14 17.04 -28.78 9.57
N SER A 15 18.09 -28.00 9.32
CA SER A 15 18.05 -26.53 9.28
C SER A 15 17.24 -26.00 8.08
N LEU A 16 17.35 -26.64 6.91
CA LEU A 16 16.54 -26.32 5.73
C LEU A 16 15.04 -26.64 5.93
N PHE A 17 14.69 -27.49 6.90
CA PHE A 17 13.30 -27.80 7.26
C PHE A 17 12.62 -26.68 8.08
N PHE A 18 13.39 -25.70 8.59
CA PHE A 18 12.87 -24.56 9.36
C PHE A 18 12.73 -23.26 8.54
N ILE A 19 12.99 -23.27 7.24
CA ILE A 19 12.68 -22.13 6.37
C ILE A 19 11.18 -22.12 6.13
N LYS A 20 10.41 -21.58 7.09
CA LYS A 20 9.02 -21.20 6.87
C LYS A 20 9.01 -20.04 5.89
N THR A 21 8.71 -20.31 4.62
CA THR A 21 8.33 -19.27 3.68
C THR A 21 6.96 -18.73 4.12
N SER A 22 6.95 -17.69 4.95
CA SER A 22 5.73 -16.99 5.33
C SER A 22 5.31 -16.09 4.17
N THR A 23 4.58 -16.65 3.21
CA THR A 23 3.84 -15.82 2.25
C THR A 23 2.76 -15.08 3.02
N ALA A 24 2.89 -13.76 3.14
CA ALA A 24 1.82 -12.95 3.71
C ALA A 24 0.57 -13.11 2.84
N ALA A 25 -0.59 -13.30 3.48
CA ALA A 25 -1.86 -13.44 2.77
C ALA A 25 -2.27 -12.09 2.15
N ASP A 26 -2.96 -12.14 1.01
CA ASP A 26 -3.59 -10.98 0.38
C ASP A 26 -5.07 -10.85 0.74
N ALA A 27 -5.63 -11.83 1.46
CA ALA A 27 -7.03 -11.83 1.89
C ALA A 27 -7.23 -12.38 3.32
N ILE A 28 -8.30 -11.91 3.96
CA ILE A 28 -8.80 -12.35 5.27
C ILE A 28 -10.22 -12.87 5.08
N THR A 29 -10.47 -14.06 5.62
CA THR A 29 -11.80 -14.66 5.70
C THR A 29 -12.41 -14.42 7.08
N GLN A 30 -13.70 -14.74 7.25
CA GLN A 30 -14.40 -14.53 8.52
C GLN A 30 -13.83 -15.33 9.73
N SER A 31 -13.05 -16.38 9.48
CA SER A 31 -12.36 -17.15 10.52
C SER A 31 -11.01 -16.56 10.92
N GLN A 32 -10.57 -15.49 10.25
CA GLN A 32 -9.25 -14.89 10.41
C GLN A 32 -9.38 -13.44 10.88
N SER A 33 -8.30 -12.93 11.47
CA SER A 33 -8.19 -11.54 11.90
C SER A 33 -6.75 -11.06 11.68
N LEU A 34 -6.59 -9.80 11.32
CA LEU A 34 -5.30 -9.12 11.27
C LEU A 34 -5.08 -8.34 12.57
N ARG A 35 -3.95 -8.60 13.22
CA ARG A 35 -3.54 -7.95 14.47
C ARG A 35 -2.32 -7.08 14.25
N ASP A 36 -2.11 -6.14 15.15
CA ASP A 36 -0.87 -5.35 15.20
C ASP A 36 0.37 -6.27 15.17
N GLY A 37 1.40 -5.85 14.42
CA GLY A 37 2.59 -6.65 14.08
C GLY A 37 2.45 -7.60 12.89
N ASN A 38 1.23 -7.88 12.43
CA ASN A 38 0.98 -8.62 11.18
C ASN A 38 0.55 -7.67 10.07
N SER A 39 0.76 -8.08 8.82
CA SER A 39 0.29 -7.34 7.65
C SER A 39 -0.33 -8.25 6.59
N LEU A 40 -1.18 -7.63 5.78
CA LEU A 40 -1.72 -8.20 4.56
C LEU A 40 -0.92 -7.60 3.40
N ILE A 41 -0.42 -8.44 2.50
CA ILE A 41 0.39 -7.99 1.36
C ILE A 41 -0.38 -8.32 0.09
N SER A 42 -0.49 -7.35 -0.82
CA SER A 42 -1.13 -7.58 -2.12
C SER A 42 -0.42 -8.73 -2.86
N LYS A 43 -1.14 -9.41 -3.75
CA LYS A 43 -0.66 -10.62 -4.43
C LYS A 43 0.75 -10.52 -5.03
N HIS A 44 1.13 -9.37 -5.59
CA HIS A 44 2.46 -9.12 -6.17
C HIS A 44 3.37 -8.25 -5.29
N GLY A 45 2.96 -7.94 -4.06
CA GLY A 45 3.80 -7.23 -3.09
C GLY A 45 3.86 -5.71 -3.26
N SER A 46 3.05 -5.12 -4.14
CA SER A 46 3.04 -3.67 -4.39
C SER A 46 2.46 -2.87 -3.22
N PHE A 47 1.48 -3.41 -2.50
CA PHE A 47 0.82 -2.73 -1.39
C PHE A 47 0.79 -3.59 -0.14
N GLU A 48 0.79 -2.91 1.00
CA GLU A 48 0.70 -3.52 2.32
C GLU A 48 -0.36 -2.82 3.15
N LEU A 49 -1.19 -3.60 3.83
CA LEU A 49 -2.14 -3.14 4.84
C LEU A 49 -1.64 -3.62 6.20
N GLY A 50 -1.56 -2.70 7.15
CA GLY A 50 -1.18 -3.03 8.51
C GLY A 50 -1.36 -1.88 9.48
N PHE A 51 -0.92 -2.11 10.71
CA PHE A 51 -0.96 -1.13 11.78
C PHE A 51 0.30 -0.27 11.77
N PHE A 52 0.14 1.02 12.06
CA PHE A 52 1.25 1.96 12.21
C PHE A 52 0.93 3.02 13.26
N SER A 53 1.97 3.58 13.86
CA SER A 53 1.87 4.69 14.82
C SER A 53 2.48 5.96 14.23
N GLN A 54 1.91 7.12 14.53
CA GLN A 54 2.50 8.39 14.12
C GLN A 54 3.72 8.74 15.00
N PRO A 55 4.81 9.27 14.43
CA PRO A 55 5.97 9.74 15.20
C PRO A 55 5.64 11.09 15.84
N ALA A 56 4.87 11.07 16.93
CA ALA A 56 4.64 12.24 17.78
C ALA A 56 5.14 11.92 19.20
N PRO A 57 5.79 12.88 19.89
CA PRO A 57 6.21 12.70 21.28
C PRO A 57 5.02 12.25 22.13
N ASP A 58 5.19 11.14 22.85
CA ASP A 58 4.21 10.53 23.76
C ASP A 58 2.89 10.02 23.15
N SER A 59 2.76 10.02 21.81
CA SER A 59 1.56 9.45 21.18
C SER A 59 1.63 7.93 21.10
N LYS A 60 0.63 7.27 21.70
CA LYS A 60 0.39 5.82 21.56
C LYS A 60 -0.70 5.52 20.53
N ASN A 61 -1.04 6.48 19.68
CA ASN A 61 -2.13 6.31 18.72
C ASN A 61 -1.72 5.37 17.58
N SER A 62 -2.47 4.28 17.43
CA SER A 62 -2.33 3.29 16.38
C SER A 62 -3.44 3.46 15.34
N PHE A 63 -3.03 3.33 14.09
CA PHE A 63 -3.87 3.47 12.91
C PHE A 63 -3.73 2.25 12.03
N LEU A 64 -4.83 1.85 11.39
CA LEU A 64 -4.81 0.87 10.31
C LEU A 64 -4.74 1.61 8.98
N GLY A 65 -3.76 1.29 8.15
CA GLY A 65 -3.61 1.93 6.85
C GLY A 65 -2.96 1.05 5.80
N ILE A 66 -3.04 1.54 4.57
CA ILE A 66 -2.44 0.94 3.38
C ILE A 66 -1.29 1.83 2.94
N TRP A 67 -0.17 1.24 2.54
CA TRP A 67 0.96 1.96 1.97
C TRP A 67 1.57 1.20 0.79
N TYR A 68 2.27 1.95 -0.07
CA TYR A 68 3.04 1.38 -1.17
C TYR A 68 4.37 0.82 -0.66
N LYS A 69 4.68 -0.43 -0.98
CA LYS A 69 5.97 -1.05 -0.67
C LYS A 69 6.98 -0.70 -1.75
N SER A 70 7.65 0.45 -1.61
CA SER A 70 8.80 0.78 -2.46
C SER A 70 10.09 0.29 -1.81
N SER A 71 10.83 -0.59 -2.47
CA SER A 71 12.16 -1.04 -2.03
C SER A 71 13.21 0.08 -1.97
N VAL A 72 12.87 1.28 -2.47
CA VAL A 72 13.77 2.45 -2.59
C VAL A 72 13.35 3.60 -1.66
N SER A 73 12.15 3.54 -1.04
CA SER A 73 11.65 4.63 -0.19
C SER A 73 11.97 4.38 1.28
N LEU A 74 12.66 5.33 1.91
CA LEU A 74 12.84 5.39 3.37
C LEU A 74 11.61 5.99 4.09
N VAL A 75 10.59 6.42 3.34
CA VAL A 75 9.37 7.04 3.86
C VAL A 75 8.17 6.15 3.51
N THR A 76 7.37 5.82 4.53
CA THR A 76 6.12 5.08 4.37
C THR A 76 5.05 6.02 3.79
N ASN A 77 4.80 5.92 2.48
CA ASN A 77 3.71 6.66 1.83
C ASN A 77 2.39 5.96 2.11
N VAL A 78 1.73 6.37 3.19
CA VAL A 78 0.39 5.89 3.55
C VAL A 78 -0.62 6.46 2.55
N THR A 79 -1.27 5.57 1.80
CA THR A 79 -2.24 5.90 0.76
C THR A 79 -3.69 5.89 1.25
N TRP A 80 -3.97 5.19 2.36
CA TRP A 80 -5.29 5.15 2.99
C TRP A 80 -5.20 4.87 4.48
N VAL A 81 -6.12 5.42 5.28
CA VAL A 81 -6.22 5.18 6.73
C VAL A 81 -7.67 4.95 7.12
N ALA A 82 -7.97 3.81 7.76
CA ALA A 82 -9.33 3.44 8.16
C ALA A 82 -9.86 4.36 9.26
N ASN A 83 -9.13 4.42 10.37
CA ASN A 83 -9.57 5.04 11.62
C ASN A 83 -8.94 6.42 11.82
N GLN A 84 -8.87 7.24 10.77
CA GLN A 84 -8.24 8.56 10.84
C GLN A 84 -8.91 9.49 11.88
N GLN A 85 -10.23 9.38 12.05
CA GLN A 85 -10.99 10.19 13.00
C GLN A 85 -11.03 9.61 14.42
N ASN A 86 -10.75 8.31 14.57
CA ASN A 86 -10.89 7.60 15.83
C ASN A 86 -9.66 6.68 16.07
N PRO A 87 -8.50 7.26 16.42
CA PRO A 87 -7.27 6.50 16.66
C PRO A 87 -7.45 5.49 17.81
N ILE A 88 -6.79 4.33 17.69
CA ILE A 88 -6.75 3.34 18.78
C ILE A 88 -5.62 3.73 19.72
N ASN A 89 -5.90 3.79 21.02
CA ASN A 89 -4.85 4.02 22.02
C ASN A 89 -4.12 2.70 22.32
N GLY A 90 -2.81 2.65 22.06
CA GLY A 90 -1.97 1.46 22.23
C GLY A 90 -1.87 0.57 20.97
N SER A 91 -1.01 -0.43 21.03
CA SER A 91 -0.60 -1.29 19.90
C SER A 91 -1.37 -2.62 19.85
N SER A 92 -2.70 -2.58 19.86
CA SER A 92 -3.51 -3.81 20.04
C SER A 92 -4.82 -3.83 19.23
N GLY A 93 -4.80 -3.19 18.07
CA GLY A 93 -5.93 -3.23 17.14
C GLY A 93 -6.14 -4.61 16.51
N ILE A 94 -7.40 -4.92 16.19
CA ILE A 94 -7.82 -6.16 15.52
C ILE A 94 -8.76 -5.79 14.37
N LEU A 95 -8.32 -6.05 13.14
CA LEU A 95 -9.16 -5.98 11.96
C LEU A 95 -9.74 -7.37 11.68
N MET A 96 -11.06 -7.47 11.55
CA MET A 96 -11.73 -8.74 11.24
C MET A 96 -13.03 -8.53 10.49
N ILE A 97 -13.56 -9.61 9.95
CA ILE A 97 -14.95 -9.68 9.49
C ILE A 97 -15.77 -10.27 10.64
N ASN A 98 -16.76 -9.53 11.14
CA ASN A 98 -17.59 -9.96 12.26
C ASN A 98 -18.62 -11.04 11.84
N SER A 99 -19.43 -11.51 12.78
CA SER A 99 -20.47 -12.52 12.53
C SER A 99 -21.54 -12.09 11.51
N THR A 100 -21.75 -10.79 11.31
CA THR A 100 -22.71 -10.26 10.31
C THR A 100 -22.10 -10.09 8.92
N GLY A 101 -20.80 -10.38 8.76
CA GLY A 101 -20.07 -10.22 7.51
C GLY A 101 -19.56 -8.80 7.27
N SER A 102 -19.66 -7.89 8.24
CA SER A 102 -19.11 -6.54 8.15
C SER A 102 -17.64 -6.49 8.59
N VAL A 103 -16.86 -5.63 7.94
CA VAL A 103 -15.48 -5.35 8.34
C VAL A 103 -15.49 -4.40 9.53
N VAL A 104 -14.85 -4.83 10.62
CA VAL A 104 -14.74 -4.06 11.86
C VAL A 104 -13.28 -3.96 12.29
N LEU A 105 -12.92 -2.80 12.78
CA LEU A 105 -11.67 -2.53 13.46
C LEU A 105 -11.96 -2.34 14.95
N LEU A 106 -11.44 -3.25 15.76
CA LEU A 106 -11.60 -3.25 17.21
C LEU A 106 -10.30 -2.81 17.88
N SER A 107 -10.43 -2.10 18.99
CA SER A 107 -9.37 -1.92 19.97
C SER A 107 -9.22 -3.15 20.89
N GLN A 108 -8.27 -3.09 21.83
CA GLN A 108 -8.03 -4.16 22.80
C GLN A 108 -9.23 -4.41 23.74
N ASP A 109 -9.96 -3.36 24.09
CA ASP A 109 -11.16 -3.41 24.95
C ASP A 109 -12.45 -3.73 24.17
N GLN A 110 -12.31 -4.18 22.91
CA GLN A 110 -13.42 -4.51 22.01
C GLN A 110 -14.30 -3.31 21.62
N THR A 111 -13.82 -2.08 21.81
CA THR A 111 -14.53 -0.91 21.28
C THR A 111 -14.32 -0.82 19.77
N VAL A 112 -15.38 -0.47 19.05
CA VAL A 112 -15.34 -0.35 17.59
C VAL A 112 -14.69 0.98 17.23
N ALA A 113 -13.44 0.93 16.80
CA ALA A 113 -12.71 2.10 16.34
C ALA A 113 -13.20 2.57 14.95
N TRP A 114 -13.50 1.61 14.06
CA TRP A 114 -14.00 1.87 12.71
C TRP A 114 -14.77 0.65 12.18
N SER A 115 -15.73 0.88 11.28
CA SER A 115 -16.44 -0.19 10.57
C SER A 115 -16.99 0.29 9.23
N ILE A 116 -17.38 -0.65 8.38
CA ILE A 116 -18.06 -0.34 7.12
C ILE A 116 -19.58 -0.48 7.25
N ASN A 117 -20.29 0.32 6.44
CA ASN A 117 -21.74 0.19 6.28
C ASN A 117 -22.03 -0.66 5.05
N LEU A 118 -22.71 -1.79 5.26
CA LEU A 118 -23.14 -2.67 4.19
C LEU A 118 -24.62 -2.53 3.93
N SER A 119 -25.00 -2.38 2.65
CA SER A 119 -26.41 -2.36 2.25
C SER A 119 -27.09 -3.74 2.34
N ARG A 120 -26.29 -4.82 2.34
CA ARG A 120 -26.76 -6.21 2.46
C ARG A 120 -25.73 -7.08 3.17
N GLN A 121 -26.18 -8.15 3.83
CA GLN A 121 -25.28 -9.13 4.44
C GLN A 121 -24.68 -10.07 3.38
N PRO A 122 -23.35 -10.28 3.38
CA PRO A 122 -22.69 -11.23 2.50
C PRO A 122 -22.86 -12.67 2.97
N ARG A 123 -22.75 -13.62 2.04
CA ARG A 123 -22.85 -15.06 2.34
C ARG A 123 -21.50 -15.68 2.67
N ASN A 124 -20.47 -15.33 1.92
CA ASN A 124 -19.11 -15.83 2.10
C ASN A 124 -18.10 -14.69 1.85
N PRO A 125 -18.06 -13.71 2.77
CA PRO A 125 -17.25 -12.52 2.60
C PRO A 125 -15.75 -12.82 2.71
N ILE A 126 -14.99 -12.17 1.84
CA ILE A 126 -13.53 -12.07 1.95
C ILE A 126 -13.13 -10.59 1.85
N LEU A 127 -12.19 -10.19 2.70
CA LEU A 127 -11.56 -8.88 2.64
C LEU A 127 -10.20 -9.06 1.95
N GLN A 128 -10.02 -8.48 0.78
CA GLN A 128 -8.84 -8.68 -0.06
C GLN A 128 -8.16 -7.36 -0.41
N LEU A 129 -6.82 -7.33 -0.34
CA LEU A 129 -6.00 -6.22 -0.81
C LEU A 129 -5.51 -6.52 -2.23
N LEU A 130 -5.90 -5.68 -3.18
CA LEU A 130 -5.51 -5.78 -4.58
C LEU A 130 -4.16 -5.10 -4.83
N ASP A 131 -3.49 -5.47 -5.91
CA ASP A 131 -2.24 -4.81 -6.35
C ASP A 131 -2.43 -3.38 -6.83
N SER A 132 -3.67 -2.93 -6.99
CA SER A 132 -3.98 -1.51 -7.18
C SER A 132 -3.93 -0.70 -5.88
N GLY A 133 -3.82 -1.37 -4.72
CA GLY A 133 -3.95 -0.77 -3.39
C GLY A 133 -5.40 -0.65 -2.91
N ASN A 134 -6.37 -1.13 -3.68
CA ASN A 134 -7.77 -1.15 -3.28
C ASN A 134 -8.01 -2.29 -2.28
N LEU A 135 -8.57 -1.96 -1.12
CA LEU A 135 -9.04 -2.94 -0.15
C LEU A 135 -10.52 -3.16 -0.39
N VAL A 136 -10.90 -4.38 -0.76
CA VAL A 136 -12.26 -4.71 -1.20
C VAL A 136 -12.87 -5.80 -0.34
N LEU A 137 -14.15 -5.64 -0.02
CA LEU A 137 -14.98 -6.70 0.54
C LEU A 137 -15.79 -7.31 -0.61
N ARG A 138 -15.66 -8.61 -0.84
CA ARG A 138 -16.37 -9.33 -1.92
C ARG A 138 -16.76 -10.74 -1.51
N GLU A 139 -17.59 -11.39 -2.31
CA GLU A 139 -17.92 -12.80 -2.15
C GLU A 139 -16.75 -13.67 -2.65
N ALA A 140 -16.39 -14.72 -1.90
CA ALA A 140 -15.25 -15.58 -2.24
C ALA A 140 -15.43 -16.32 -3.59
N LYS A 141 -16.67 -16.69 -3.90
CA LYS A 141 -17.04 -17.55 -5.04
C LYS A 141 -17.90 -16.83 -6.09
N ASP A 142 -17.80 -15.50 -6.18
CA ASP A 142 -18.49 -14.79 -7.26
C ASP A 142 -17.81 -15.09 -8.61
N GLY A 143 -18.62 -15.35 -9.63
CA GLY A 143 -18.12 -15.51 -11.01
C GLY A 143 -17.62 -14.20 -11.61
N ASN A 144 -17.99 -13.06 -11.00
CA ASN A 144 -17.46 -11.74 -11.32
C ASN A 144 -16.57 -11.22 -10.18
N SER A 145 -15.26 -11.20 -10.40
CA SER A 145 -14.27 -10.75 -9.40
C SER A 145 -14.31 -9.26 -9.08
N GLU A 146 -15.05 -8.45 -9.83
CA GLU A 146 -15.16 -6.99 -9.64
C GLU A 146 -16.47 -6.56 -8.96
N ASN A 147 -17.32 -7.51 -8.56
CA ASN A 147 -18.58 -7.23 -7.86
C ASN A 147 -18.34 -7.00 -6.36
N TYR A 148 -17.81 -5.82 -6.03
CA TYR A 148 -17.48 -5.47 -4.65
C TYR A 148 -18.73 -5.08 -3.86
N LEU A 149 -18.79 -5.54 -2.62
CA LEU A 149 -19.80 -5.12 -1.63
C LEU A 149 -19.40 -3.80 -0.97
N TRP A 150 -18.09 -3.56 -0.87
CA TRP A 150 -17.47 -2.34 -0.37
C TRP A 150 -16.04 -2.24 -0.90
N GLN A 151 -15.52 -1.04 -1.09
CA GLN A 151 -14.13 -0.79 -1.45
C GLN A 151 -13.58 0.47 -0.81
N SER A 152 -12.29 0.48 -0.46
CA SER A 152 -11.64 1.62 0.20
C SER A 152 -11.55 2.86 -0.67
N PHE A 153 -11.56 2.71 -2.00
CA PHE A 153 -11.50 3.85 -2.91
C PHE A 153 -12.76 4.72 -2.89
N ASP A 154 -13.93 4.13 -2.63
CA ASP A 154 -15.18 4.90 -2.50
C ASP A 154 -15.14 5.83 -1.27
N SER A 155 -14.36 5.49 -0.25
CA SER A 155 -14.20 6.30 0.96
C SER A 155 -13.27 7.53 0.79
N HIS A 156 -12.66 7.71 -0.39
CA HIS A 156 -11.78 8.84 -0.72
C HIS A 156 -12.45 9.99 -1.49
N SER A 157 -13.78 10.05 -1.57
CA SER A 157 -14.46 11.17 -2.22
C SER A 157 -14.03 12.55 -1.69
N ASP A 158 -13.51 12.61 -0.47
CA ASP A 158 -13.08 13.86 0.17
C ASP A 158 -11.57 14.18 0.02
N LYS A 159 -10.74 13.26 -0.47
CA LYS A 159 -9.31 13.50 -0.78
C LYS A 159 -9.06 13.26 -2.26
N LEU A 160 -9.46 14.23 -3.07
CA LEU A 160 -9.15 14.27 -4.50
C LEU A 160 -7.65 14.48 -4.71
N PHE A 161 -6.96 13.46 -5.21
CA PHE A 161 -5.62 13.60 -5.78
C PHE A 161 -5.73 14.23 -7.18
N GLN A 162 -4.76 15.05 -7.58
CA GLN A 162 -4.71 15.56 -8.96
C GLN A 162 -4.61 14.39 -9.95
N GLY A 163 -5.49 14.37 -10.96
CA GLY A 163 -5.57 13.29 -11.96
C GLY A 163 -6.64 12.23 -11.70
N MET A 164 -7.32 12.23 -10.54
CA MET A 164 -8.39 11.28 -10.25
C MET A 164 -9.62 11.50 -11.15
N LYS A 165 -10.10 10.45 -11.83
CA LYS A 165 -11.29 10.52 -12.69
C LYS A 165 -12.52 10.15 -11.86
N ILE A 166 -13.49 11.05 -11.78
CA ILE A 166 -14.75 10.81 -11.08
C ILE A 166 -15.79 10.36 -12.10
N GLU A 167 -16.40 9.20 -11.88
CA GLU A 167 -17.50 8.68 -12.70
C GLU A 167 -18.77 8.56 -11.87
N TRP A 168 -19.87 9.14 -12.35
CA TRP A 168 -21.17 9.05 -11.70
C TRP A 168 -21.90 7.78 -12.13
N ASN A 169 -22.20 6.90 -11.18
CA ASN A 169 -22.99 5.70 -11.46
C ASN A 169 -24.48 6.00 -11.23
N VAL A 170 -25.23 6.12 -12.32
CA VAL A 170 -26.67 6.43 -12.32
C VAL A 170 -27.50 5.34 -11.65
N LYS A 171 -27.08 4.07 -11.73
CA LYS A 171 -27.82 2.93 -11.15
C LYS A 171 -27.68 2.87 -9.64
N THR A 172 -26.49 3.15 -9.12
CA THR A 172 -26.22 3.12 -7.68
C THR A 172 -26.37 4.47 -7.00
N ARG A 173 -26.62 5.55 -7.77
CA ARG A 173 -26.66 6.96 -7.31
C ARG A 173 -25.44 7.35 -6.48
N ALA A 174 -24.27 6.87 -6.90
CA ALA A 174 -23.01 7.07 -6.19
C ALA A 174 -21.91 7.59 -7.12
N CYS A 175 -21.06 8.47 -6.59
CA CYS A 175 -19.81 8.88 -7.21
C CYS A 175 -18.77 7.78 -7.02
N ARG A 176 -18.25 7.22 -8.12
CA ARG A 176 -17.11 6.31 -8.12
C ARG A 176 -15.85 7.11 -8.44
N SER A 177 -14.89 7.11 -7.53
CA SER A 177 -13.54 7.60 -7.80
C SER A 177 -12.74 6.49 -8.48
N LEU A 178 -12.24 6.75 -9.69
CA LEU A 178 -11.22 5.91 -10.29
C LEU A 178 -9.88 6.52 -9.93
N LEU A 179 -9.02 5.72 -9.27
CA LEU A 179 -7.62 6.10 -9.20
C LEU A 179 -7.12 6.34 -10.62
N PRO A 180 -6.29 7.37 -10.85
CA PRO A 180 -5.65 7.53 -12.13
C PRO A 180 -4.93 6.22 -12.47
N SER A 181 -5.03 5.78 -13.73
CA SER A 181 -4.32 4.59 -14.22
C SER A 181 -2.79 4.69 -14.04
N ARG A 182 -2.32 5.89 -13.67
CA ARG A 182 -0.99 6.17 -13.14
C ARG A 182 -1.13 6.77 -11.75
N VAL A 183 -0.67 6.06 -10.72
CA VAL A 183 -0.33 6.71 -9.45
C VAL A 183 0.62 7.84 -9.78
N GLY A 184 0.28 9.08 -9.40
CA GLY A 184 1.10 10.24 -9.73
C GLY A 184 2.56 9.98 -9.37
N ASP A 185 3.46 10.11 -10.33
CA ASP A 185 4.88 9.84 -10.15
C ASP A 185 5.67 11.16 -9.96
N PHE A 186 6.96 11.05 -9.70
CA PHE A 186 7.79 12.24 -9.52
C PHE A 186 7.94 13.07 -10.82
N CYS A 187 7.69 12.49 -12.00
CA CYS A 187 7.65 13.24 -13.27
C CYS A 187 6.36 14.04 -13.44
N ASP A 188 5.28 13.69 -12.71
CA ASP A 188 4.05 14.48 -12.67
C ASP A 188 4.21 15.76 -11.83
N SER A 189 5.28 15.85 -11.02
CA SER A 189 5.63 17.08 -10.31
C SER A 189 6.28 18.10 -11.26
N ASN A 190 5.68 19.29 -11.36
CA ASN A 190 6.21 20.37 -12.19
C ASN A 190 7.65 20.71 -11.76
N GLY A 191 8.60 20.58 -12.69
CA GLY A 191 9.99 21.01 -12.49
C GLY A 191 10.92 20.00 -11.82
N PHE A 192 10.54 18.72 -11.73
CA PHE A 192 11.37 17.68 -11.12
C PHE A 192 12.80 17.59 -11.70
N CYS A 193 12.95 17.68 -13.03
CA CYS A 193 14.24 17.58 -13.71
C CYS A 193 14.94 18.90 -14.00
N GLY A 194 14.49 19.99 -13.35
CA GLY A 194 15.02 21.32 -13.58
C GLY A 194 14.79 21.84 -15.02
N PRO A 195 15.23 23.08 -15.32
CA PRO A 195 15.07 23.66 -16.65
C PRO A 195 15.83 22.87 -17.73
N ASN A 196 15.17 22.65 -18.87
CA ASN A 196 15.68 21.88 -20.02
C ASN A 196 15.97 20.40 -19.73
N GLY A 197 15.41 19.85 -18.65
CA GLY A 197 15.45 18.42 -18.32
C GLY A 197 14.19 17.68 -18.77
N ILE A 198 14.37 16.40 -19.11
CA ILE A 198 13.33 15.42 -19.41
C ILE A 198 13.27 14.41 -18.27
N CYS A 199 12.08 14.19 -17.73
CA CYS A 199 11.81 13.14 -16.75
C CYS A 199 11.36 11.85 -17.45
N THR A 200 11.98 10.72 -17.12
CA THR A 200 11.63 9.40 -17.67
C THR A 200 11.70 8.35 -16.59
N ILE A 201 10.54 7.89 -16.11
CA ILE A 201 10.41 6.95 -14.99
C ILE A 201 11.14 5.61 -15.18
N THR A 202 11.38 5.19 -16.44
CA THR A 202 12.05 3.93 -16.75
C THR A 202 13.57 4.06 -16.90
N LYS A 203 14.13 5.27 -16.77
CA LYS A 203 15.58 5.52 -16.91
C LYS A 203 16.24 5.71 -15.56
N SER A 204 17.50 5.28 -15.45
CA SER A 204 18.41 5.62 -14.35
C SER A 204 19.67 6.24 -14.96
N PRO A 205 19.96 7.53 -14.68
CA PRO A 205 19.20 8.47 -13.87
C PRO A 205 17.83 8.83 -14.48
N VAL A 206 16.88 9.17 -13.62
CA VAL A 206 15.47 9.41 -14.01
C VAL A 206 15.29 10.72 -14.78
N CYS A 207 16.19 11.67 -14.57
CA CYS A 207 16.29 12.90 -15.33
C CYS A 207 17.39 12.78 -16.37
N SER A 208 17.14 13.36 -17.55
CA SER A 208 18.10 13.49 -18.64
C SER A 208 17.98 14.88 -19.27
N CYS A 209 19.07 15.44 -19.79
CA CYS A 209 18.98 16.70 -20.52
C CYS A 209 18.40 16.50 -21.92
N PHE A 210 17.77 17.53 -22.49
CA PHE A 210 17.43 17.53 -23.92
C PHE A 210 18.66 17.22 -24.77
N LYS A 211 18.45 16.63 -25.95
CA LYS A 211 19.54 16.34 -26.89
C LYS A 211 20.31 17.63 -27.21
N GLY A 212 21.63 17.62 -26.97
CA GLY A 212 22.50 18.79 -27.16
C GLY A 212 22.72 19.64 -25.90
N PHE A 213 22.16 19.24 -24.75
CA PHE A 213 22.35 19.90 -23.47
C PHE A 213 23.08 18.99 -22.47
N GLU A 214 23.84 19.60 -21.55
CA GLU A 214 24.54 18.91 -20.46
C GLU A 214 24.25 19.56 -19.09
N PRO A 215 24.29 18.79 -18.00
CA PRO A 215 24.02 19.31 -16.66
C PRO A 215 25.16 20.22 -16.18
N LYS A 216 24.84 21.48 -15.84
CA LYS A 216 25.84 22.46 -15.36
C LYS A 216 26.50 22.08 -14.02
N ALA A 217 25.92 21.16 -13.25
CA ALA A 217 26.40 20.71 -11.95
C ALA A 217 26.34 19.18 -11.83
N LEU A 218 27.34 18.50 -12.38
CA LEU A 218 27.39 17.04 -12.46
C LEU A 218 27.39 16.37 -11.07
N GLU A 219 28.02 16.98 -10.07
CA GLU A 219 28.01 16.48 -8.70
C GLU A 219 26.59 16.42 -8.13
N LYS A 220 25.85 17.54 -8.19
CA LYS A 220 24.45 17.62 -7.73
C LYS A 220 23.53 16.68 -8.50
N TRP A 221 23.80 16.50 -9.80
CA TRP A 221 23.09 15.57 -10.66
C TRP A 221 23.29 14.11 -10.24
N ASN A 222 24.53 13.73 -9.90
CA ASN A 222 24.88 12.38 -9.44
C ASN A 222 24.33 12.07 -8.05
N PHE A 223 24.12 13.09 -7.21
CA PHE A 223 23.46 12.97 -5.90
C PHE A 223 21.92 13.02 -5.98
N GLY A 224 21.33 13.16 -7.18
CA GLY A 224 19.87 13.16 -7.35
C GLY A 224 19.18 14.49 -7.04
N GLU A 225 19.90 15.60 -6.91
CA GLU A 225 19.34 16.95 -6.70
C GLU A 225 18.85 17.58 -8.02
N TYR A 226 18.05 16.86 -8.79
CA TYR A 226 17.67 17.22 -10.17
C TYR A 226 16.95 18.57 -10.28
N THR A 227 16.13 18.93 -9.29
CA THR A 227 15.39 20.20 -9.26
C THR A 227 16.29 21.44 -9.20
N LYS A 228 17.54 21.26 -8.76
CA LYS A 228 18.54 22.34 -8.62
C LYS A 228 19.56 22.37 -9.75
N VAL A 229 19.44 21.48 -10.74
CA VAL A 229 20.37 21.40 -11.88
C VAL A 229 19.70 21.98 -13.11
N VAL A 230 20.47 22.77 -13.86
CA VAL A 230 20.05 23.33 -15.15
C VAL A 230 20.82 22.62 -16.24
N CYS A 231 20.10 22.12 -17.25
CA CYS A 231 20.68 21.64 -18.48
C CYS A 231 21.01 22.84 -19.39
N VAL A 232 22.27 22.98 -19.76
CA VAL A 232 22.79 24.07 -20.61
C VAL A 232 23.25 23.53 -21.95
N LEU A 233 23.08 24.32 -23.02
CA LEU A 233 23.52 23.93 -24.35
C LEU A 233 25.04 23.75 -24.35
N ASN A 234 25.52 22.65 -24.91
CA ASN A 234 26.95 22.51 -25.17
C ASN A 234 27.26 23.38 -26.40
N LEU A 235 27.98 24.49 -26.19
CA LEU A 235 28.48 25.36 -27.27
C LEU A 235 29.86 24.89 -27.70
#